data_AF-A0AAD3QXN8-F1
#
_entry.id   AF-A0AAD3QXN8-F1
#
_cell.length_a   1.000
_cell.length_b   1.000
_cell.length_c   1.000
_cell.angle_alpha   90.00
_cell.angle_beta   90.00
_cell.angle_gamma   90.00
#
_symmetry.space_group_name_H-M   'P 1'
#
loop_
_entity.id
_entity.type
_entity.pdbx_description
1 polymer ?
#
loop_
_entity_poly.entity_id
_entity_poly.type
_entity_poly.pdbx_seq_one_letter_code
_entity_poly.pdbx_strand_id
1 'polypeptide(L)'
;MLFPMYWQHIFIPVLPPHLLDYCCAPMPYFVGVHLSLLERVRSRSLEDVIILNVDTNTLESPFDDLHNLPSDVVSSLKSKLKKQSTATGSGVARAFLRAQAALFGSYRDALRYRP
;
A
#
# COMPACT_ATOMS: atom_id res chain seq x y z
N MET A 1 6.56 2.73 -1.93
CA MET A 1 7.26 2.74 -0.63
C MET A 1 7.64 1.33 -0.11
N LEU A 2 7.55 0.29 -0.95
CA LEU A 2 7.88 -1.09 -0.54
C LEU A 2 9.36 -1.45 -0.65
N PHE A 3 10.17 -0.61 -1.31
CA PHE A 3 11.58 -0.87 -1.58
C PHE A 3 12.34 -1.33 -0.32
N PRO A 4 13.15 -2.41 -0.39
CA PRO A 4 13.59 -3.13 -1.60
C PRO A 4 12.63 -4.19 -2.14
N MET A 5 11.45 -4.35 -1.54
CA MET A 5 10.40 -5.23 -2.04
C MET A 5 9.60 -4.54 -3.16
N TYR A 6 8.94 -5.35 -3.99
CA TYR A 6 8.10 -4.90 -5.09
C TYR A 6 6.74 -5.59 -5.01
N TRP A 7 5.70 -4.91 -5.47
CA TRP A 7 4.39 -5.54 -5.66
C TRP A 7 4.52 -6.65 -6.71
N GLN A 8 4.03 -7.86 -6.40
CA GLN A 8 4.21 -9.05 -7.25
C GLN A 8 2.96 -9.44 -8.04
N HIS A 9 1.80 -8.85 -7.74
CA HIS A 9 0.53 -9.22 -8.35
C HIS A 9 0.05 -8.16 -9.35
N ILE A 10 -1.23 -8.23 -9.73
CA ILE A 10 -1.83 -7.32 -10.72
C ILE A 10 -1.56 -5.87 -10.30
N PHE A 11 -0.96 -5.11 -11.22
CA PHE A 11 -0.66 -3.69 -11.05
C PHE A 11 -1.08 -2.95 -12.31
N ILE A 12 -2.19 -2.21 -12.22
CA ILE A 12 -2.75 -1.44 -13.34
C ILE A 12 -2.93 0.00 -12.86
N PRO A 13 -1.96 0.91 -13.13
CA PRO A 13 -2.00 2.28 -12.63
C PRO A 13 -3.29 3.04 -12.97
N VAL A 14 -3.86 2.80 -14.16
CA VAL A 14 -5.15 3.34 -14.59
C VAL A 14 -5.89 2.28 -15.40
N LEU A 15 -7.04 1.84 -14.90
CA LEU A 15 -7.86 0.80 -15.49
C LEU A 15 -8.88 1.40 -16.47
N PRO A 16 -8.86 1.04 -17.76
CA PRO A 16 -9.82 1.55 -18.73
C PRO A 16 -11.22 0.93 -18.54
N PRO A 17 -12.30 1.59 -19.01
CA PRO A 17 -13.69 1.19 -18.75
C PRO A 17 -14.07 -0.23 -19.19
N HIS A 18 -13.43 -0.76 -20.23
CA HIS A 18 -13.71 -2.08 -20.79
C HIS A 18 -13.00 -3.21 -20.04
N LEU A 19 -12.04 -2.89 -19.14
CA LEU A 19 -11.34 -3.86 -18.30
C LEU A 19 -11.81 -3.82 -16.85
N LEU A 20 -12.92 -3.13 -16.56
CA LEU A 20 -13.38 -2.96 -15.20
C LEU A 20 -13.65 -4.31 -14.49
N ASP A 21 -13.96 -5.39 -15.21
CA ASP A 21 -14.18 -6.73 -14.61
C ASP A 21 -12.94 -7.28 -13.87
N TYR A 22 -11.74 -6.75 -14.16
CA TYR A 22 -10.53 -7.10 -13.41
C TYR A 22 -10.57 -6.66 -11.94
N CYS A 23 -11.45 -5.73 -11.55
CA CYS A 23 -11.66 -5.40 -10.13
C CYS A 23 -12.25 -6.57 -9.33
N CYS A 24 -12.84 -7.57 -9.99
CA CYS A 24 -13.37 -8.77 -9.33
C CYS A 24 -12.33 -9.89 -9.22
N ALA A 25 -11.06 -9.63 -9.52
CA ALA A 25 -10.00 -10.64 -9.43
C ALA A 25 -9.81 -11.09 -7.96
N PRO A 26 -9.82 -12.41 -7.67
CA PRO A 26 -9.66 -12.92 -6.29
C PRO A 26 -8.23 -12.88 -5.76
N MET A 27 -7.24 -12.65 -6.63
CA MET A 27 -5.84 -12.49 -6.23
C MET A 27 -5.57 -11.03 -5.81
N PRO A 28 -4.54 -10.75 -4.99
CA PRO A 28 -4.21 -9.37 -4.64
C PRO A 28 -4.00 -8.51 -5.89
N TYR A 29 -4.49 -7.27 -5.86
CA TYR A 29 -4.29 -6.33 -6.95
C TYR A 29 -4.10 -4.90 -6.45
N PHE A 30 -3.50 -4.07 -7.29
CA PHE A 30 -3.42 -2.63 -7.11
C PHE A 30 -3.84 -1.98 -8.43
N VAL A 31 -5.02 -1.35 -8.44
CA VAL A 31 -5.60 -0.74 -9.64
C VAL A 31 -6.03 0.69 -9.38
N GLY A 32 -5.76 1.60 -10.31
CA GLY A 32 -6.29 2.95 -10.29
C GLY A 32 -7.55 3.05 -11.14
N VAL A 33 -8.60 3.66 -10.61
CA VAL A 33 -9.87 3.84 -11.32
C VAL A 33 -10.24 5.32 -11.30
N HIS A 34 -10.62 5.87 -12.45
CA HIS A 34 -11.09 7.25 -12.53
C HIS A 34 -12.45 7.39 -11.82
N LEU A 35 -12.67 8.51 -11.13
CA LEU A 35 -13.88 8.75 -10.30
C LEU A 35 -15.19 8.51 -11.08
N SER A 36 -15.23 8.84 -12.38
CA SER A 36 -16.40 8.61 -13.24
C SER A 36 -16.81 7.14 -13.39
N LEU A 37 -15.95 6.20 -13.01
CA LEU A 37 -16.19 4.75 -13.07
C LEU A 37 -16.44 4.14 -11.68
N LEU A 38 -16.33 4.91 -10.59
CA LEU A 38 -16.44 4.40 -9.22
C LEU A 38 -17.79 3.71 -8.96
N GLU A 39 -18.89 4.32 -9.39
CA GLU A 39 -20.23 3.73 -9.25
C GLU A 39 -20.35 2.40 -9.99
N ARG A 40 -19.75 2.28 -11.18
CA ARG A 40 -19.72 1.03 -11.95
C ARG A 40 -18.86 -0.06 -11.30
N VAL A 41 -17.84 0.35 -10.55
CA VAL A 41 -16.99 -0.57 -9.79
C VAL A 41 -17.74 -1.05 -8.55
N ARG A 42 -18.39 -0.15 -7.81
CA ARG A 42 -19.23 -0.47 -6.65
C ARG A 42 -20.47 -1.28 -6.97
N SER A 43 -21.03 -1.14 -8.18
CA SER A 43 -22.16 -1.96 -8.62
C SER A 43 -21.78 -3.42 -8.87
N ARG A 44 -20.50 -3.77 -8.80
CA ARG A 44 -20.04 -5.16 -8.86
C ARG A 44 -19.92 -5.75 -7.46
N SER A 45 -20.02 -7.08 -7.37
CA SER A 45 -19.73 -7.84 -6.16
C SER A 45 -18.23 -7.80 -5.85
N LEU A 46 -17.76 -6.68 -5.32
CA LEU A 46 -16.42 -6.55 -4.77
C LEU A 46 -16.44 -7.13 -3.36
N GLU A 47 -15.71 -8.21 -3.16
CA GLU A 47 -15.48 -8.76 -1.83
C GLU A 47 -14.09 -8.31 -1.37
N ASP A 48 -13.99 -7.86 -0.12
CA ASP A 48 -12.71 -7.68 0.56
C ASP A 48 -11.71 -6.70 -0.12
N VAL A 49 -12.24 -5.58 -0.64
CA VAL A 49 -11.45 -4.56 -1.35
C VAL A 49 -11.22 -3.32 -0.48
N ILE A 50 -10.00 -2.79 -0.52
CA ILE A 50 -9.65 -1.49 0.08
C ILE A 50 -9.78 -0.40 -0.99
N ILE A 51 -10.59 0.63 -0.72
CA ILE A 51 -10.83 1.76 -1.64
C ILE A 51 -10.31 3.04 -1.00
N LEU A 52 -9.34 3.69 -1.66
CA LEU A 52 -8.89 5.03 -1.31
C LEU A 52 -9.40 6.03 -2.36
N ASN A 53 -10.34 6.88 -1.97
CA ASN A 53 -10.71 8.04 -2.77
C ASN A 53 -9.74 9.19 -2.48
N VAL A 54 -8.91 9.52 -3.46
CA VAL A 54 -7.85 10.55 -3.32
C VAL A 54 -8.43 11.97 -3.32
N ASP A 55 -9.58 12.20 -3.95
CA ASP A 55 -10.21 13.54 -4.02
C ASP A 55 -10.76 13.98 -2.66
N THR A 56 -11.34 13.02 -1.92
CA THR A 56 -11.90 13.24 -0.57
C THR A 56 -10.96 12.80 0.55
N ASN A 57 -9.85 12.15 0.22
CA ASN A 57 -8.93 11.50 1.16
C ASN A 57 -9.65 10.52 2.12
N THR A 58 -10.64 9.79 1.60
CA THR A 58 -11.43 8.81 2.37
C THR A 58 -10.97 7.39 2.03
N LEU A 59 -10.69 6.61 3.08
CA LEU A 59 -10.29 5.21 2.98
C LEU A 59 -11.43 4.32 3.48
N GLU A 60 -11.93 3.44 2.62
CA GLU A 60 -12.88 2.38 2.96
C GLU A 60 -12.12 1.06 2.99
N SER A 61 -12.11 0.38 4.13
CA SER A 61 -11.40 -0.88 4.33
C SER A 61 -12.24 -1.78 5.24
N PRO A 62 -12.46 -3.06 4.86
CA PRO A 62 -13.04 -4.04 5.78
C PRO A 62 -12.02 -4.57 6.79
N PHE A 63 -10.73 -4.21 6.63
CA PHE A 63 -9.61 -4.68 7.45
C PHE A 63 -9.02 -3.57 8.33
N ASP A 64 -8.45 -3.98 9.48
CA ASP A 64 -7.66 -3.13 10.37
C ASP A 64 -6.15 -3.47 10.29
N ASP A 65 -5.61 -3.47 9.07
CA ASP A 65 -4.23 -3.88 8.81
C ASP A 65 -3.20 -2.98 9.49
N LEU A 66 -3.52 -1.69 9.68
CA LEU A 66 -2.61 -0.74 10.30
C LEU A 66 -2.41 -1.05 11.79
N HIS A 67 -3.42 -1.57 12.47
CA HIS A 67 -3.32 -2.00 13.87
C HIS A 67 -2.42 -3.23 14.04
N ASN A 68 -2.34 -4.09 13.02
CA ASN A 68 -1.49 -5.28 13.03
C ASN A 68 0.01 -4.97 12.90
N LEU A 69 0.38 -3.73 12.56
CA LEU A 69 1.77 -3.30 12.49
C LEU A 69 2.30 -2.86 13.87
N PRO A 70 3.59 -3.12 14.19
CA PRO A 70 4.21 -2.64 15.42
C PRO A 70 4.05 -1.12 15.61
N SER A 71 3.46 -0.72 16.74
CA SER A 71 3.04 0.66 16.99
C SER A 71 4.22 1.64 17.09
N ASP A 72 5.39 1.18 17.51
CA ASP A 72 6.65 1.93 17.53
C ASP A 72 7.13 2.27 16.10
N VAL A 73 7.04 1.32 15.17
CA VAL A 73 7.37 1.54 13.76
C VAL A 73 6.39 2.53 13.12
N VAL A 74 5.08 2.32 13.33
CA VAL A 74 4.02 3.19 12.78
C VAL A 74 4.13 4.61 13.33
N SER A 75 4.32 4.78 14.64
CA SER A 75 4.44 6.09 15.28
C SER A 75 5.70 6.84 14.83
N SER A 76 6.85 6.15 14.72
CA SER A 76 8.10 6.72 14.21
C SER A 76 7.97 7.17 12.75
N LEU A 77 7.32 6.37 11.90
CA LEU A 77 7.06 6.71 10.51
C LEU A 77 6.12 7.93 10.42
N LYS A 78 4.99 7.91 11.12
CA LYS A 78 4.01 9.01 11.15
C LYS A 78 4.65 10.32 11.63
N SER A 79 5.44 10.27 12.69
CA SER A 79 6.17 11.44 13.21
C SER A 79 7.14 12.02 12.18
N LYS A 80 7.87 11.18 11.44
CA LYS A 80 8.77 11.64 10.37
C LYS A 80 8.00 12.26 9.21
N LEU A 81 6.92 11.65 8.75
CA LEU A 81 6.15 12.15 7.61
C LEU A 81 5.46 13.50 7.90
N LYS A 82 5.14 13.80 9.17
CA LYS A 82 4.58 15.09 9.58
C LYS A 82 5.59 16.24 9.60
N LYS A 83 6.90 15.97 9.58
CA LYS A 83 7.92 17.02 9.63
C LYS A 83 8.12 17.64 8.24
N GLN A 84 8.09 18.98 8.15
CA GLN A 84 8.31 19.71 6.90
C GLN A 84 9.66 19.38 6.24
N SER A 85 10.71 19.16 7.03
CA SER A 85 12.04 18.77 6.51
C SER A 85 12.06 17.40 5.82
N THR A 86 11.06 16.55 6.05
CA THR A 86 10.92 15.24 5.38
C THR A 86 10.27 15.38 3.99
N ALA A 87 9.53 16.47 3.74
CA ALA A 87 8.82 16.70 2.48
C ALA A 87 9.76 17.09 1.33
N THR A 88 10.96 17.61 1.64
CA THR A 88 11.97 17.99 0.66
C THR A 88 12.97 16.86 0.39
N GLY A 89 13.37 16.68 -0.87
CA GLY A 89 14.37 15.69 -1.27
C GLY A 89 13.93 14.24 -1.02
N SER A 90 14.83 13.39 -0.52
CA SER A 90 14.56 11.96 -0.33
C SER A 90 13.99 11.60 1.05
N GLY A 91 13.44 12.57 1.80
CA GLY A 91 13.00 12.38 3.19
C GLY A 91 11.91 11.32 3.34
N VAL A 92 10.85 11.42 2.52
CA VAL A 92 9.74 10.46 2.49
C VAL A 92 10.25 9.04 2.19
N ALA A 93 11.02 8.88 1.11
CA ALA A 93 11.56 7.57 0.72
C ALA A 93 12.43 6.95 1.82
N ARG A 94 13.28 7.76 2.48
CA ARG A 94 14.13 7.30 3.59
C ARG A 94 13.31 6.94 4.84
N ALA A 95 12.20 7.61 5.09
CA ALA A 95 11.33 7.29 6.22
C ALA A 95 10.71 5.88 6.06
N PHE A 96 10.15 5.58 4.88
CA PHE A 96 9.61 4.26 4.59
C PHE A 96 10.70 3.18 4.48
N LEU A 97 11.87 3.47 3.90
CA LEU A 97 12.98 2.52 3.88
C LEU A 97 13.41 2.09 5.30
N ARG A 98 13.43 3.04 6.25
CA ARG A 98 13.70 2.71 7.66
C ARG A 98 12.60 1.87 8.28
N ALA A 99 11.33 2.10 7.92
CA ALA A 99 10.22 1.27 8.38
C ALA A 99 10.34 -0.16 7.83
N GLN A 100 10.64 -0.33 6.53
CA GLN A 100 10.90 -1.63 5.92
C GLN A 100 12.07 -2.36 6.60
N ALA A 101 13.16 -1.66 6.90
CA ALA A 101 14.28 -2.24 7.64
C ALA A 101 13.91 -2.64 9.07
N ALA A 102 13.04 -1.89 9.75
CA ALA A 102 12.57 -2.24 11.09
C ALA A 102 11.64 -3.47 11.08
N LEU A 103 10.77 -3.58 10.08
CA LEU A 103 9.83 -4.70 9.95
C LEU A 103 10.50 -5.99 9.52
N PHE A 104 11.41 -5.90 8.55
CA PHE A 104 11.94 -7.08 7.88
C PHE A 104 13.44 -7.31 8.09
N GLY A 105 14.16 -6.40 8.76
CA GLY A 105 15.63 -6.42 8.86
C GLY A 105 16.23 -7.65 9.53
N SER A 106 15.47 -8.32 10.40
CA SER A 106 15.85 -9.58 11.06
C SER A 106 15.93 -10.78 10.11
N TYR A 107 15.51 -10.64 8.85
CA TYR A 107 15.66 -11.70 7.84
C TYR A 107 17.10 -12.20 7.69
N ARG A 108 18.08 -11.32 7.97
CA ARG A 108 19.51 -11.65 7.90
C ARG A 108 19.90 -12.76 8.88
N ASP A 109 19.28 -12.78 10.06
CA ASP A 109 19.57 -13.75 11.11
C ASP A 109 19.03 -15.15 10.75
N ALA A 110 18.08 -15.23 9.81
CA ALA A 110 17.53 -16.47 9.29
C ALA A 110 18.36 -17.10 8.16
N LEU A 111 19.40 -16.40 7.65
CA LEU A 111 20.26 -16.93 6.60
C LEU A 111 21.15 -18.06 7.14
N ARG A 112 20.89 -19.29 6.69
CA ARG A 112 21.73 -20.45 6.99
C ARG A 112 22.88 -20.54 6.00
N TYR A 113 24.06 -20.06 6.41
CA TYR A 113 25.29 -20.33 5.67
C TYR A 113 25.68 -21.79 5.90
N ARG A 114 25.52 -22.63 4.87
CA ARG A 114 26.18 -23.94 4.85
C ARG A 114 27.61 -23.72 4.34
N PRO A 115 28.64 -24.10 5.11
CA PRO A 115 30.02 -24.04 4.67
C PRO A 115 30.30 -24.99 3.51
#